data_AF-A0A9P8ZZ87-F1
#
_entry.id   AF-A0A9P8ZZ87-F1
#
_cell.length_a   1.000
_cell.length_b   1.000
_cell.length_c   1.000
_cell.angle_alpha   90.00
_cell.angle_beta   90.00
_cell.angle_gamma   90.00
#
_symmetry.space_group_name_H-M   'P 1'
#
loop_
_entity.id
_entity.type
_entity.pdbx_description
1 polymer ?
#
loop_
_entity_poly.entity_id
_entity_poly.type
_entity_poly.pdbx_seq_one_letter_code
_entity_poly.pdbx_strand_id
1 'polypeptide(L)'
;MSESTTLTKGDYCPAGPDDIRSPCPILNSLANHGYLPRDGRNARVSDFTLAMNRLGLSHALGAALSNAIFIEREADGKPKQRSFFAKIWYYIRNPWALAFSRFGVRKPGQEDSAGRPCLNLDQLSTPGVIEHDISLTRRDYAQGDNHTKQPDLVDALLASSSDGKTLTADNLVGFRQRRTEEQKAANKQLNPAAAANGIGWGELAFVLDVFGDGKKVDSDRVQAIFSEERLPVKEGWTKRWWTVGVVELITSSKKVKAIAGVA
;
A
#
# COMPACT_ATOMS: atom_id res chain seq x y z
N MET A 1 -24.53 27.52 -14.40
CA MET A 1 -24.82 26.22 -13.78
C MET A 1 -23.84 25.24 -14.39
N SER A 2 -22.76 24.87 -13.67
CA SER A 2 -21.81 23.87 -14.17
C SER A 2 -22.47 22.50 -14.11
N GLU A 3 -22.56 21.81 -15.24
CA GLU A 3 -22.96 20.40 -15.26
C GLU A 3 -22.08 19.63 -14.27
N SER A 4 -22.71 19.02 -13.28
CA SER A 4 -22.05 18.06 -12.41
C SER A 4 -21.81 16.80 -13.22
N THR A 5 -20.63 16.71 -13.85
CA THR A 5 -20.23 15.49 -14.55
C THR A 5 -20.18 14.35 -13.52
N THR A 6 -21.13 13.44 -13.56
CA THR A 6 -21.16 12.27 -12.68
C THR A 6 -20.00 11.35 -13.05
N LEU A 7 -18.95 11.35 -12.23
CA LEU A 7 -17.79 10.48 -12.43
C LEU A 7 -18.19 9.01 -12.35
N THR A 8 -17.87 8.23 -13.37
CA THR A 8 -18.10 6.78 -13.37
C THR A 8 -16.90 6.03 -12.77
N LYS A 9 -17.07 4.74 -12.52
CA LYS A 9 -15.99 3.87 -12.04
C LYS A 9 -14.96 3.68 -13.15
N GLY A 10 -13.71 4.04 -12.88
CA GLY A 10 -12.62 4.04 -13.84
C GLY A 10 -12.19 5.44 -14.26
N ASP A 11 -13.06 6.44 -14.16
CA ASP A 11 -12.69 7.83 -14.44
C ASP A 11 -11.74 8.35 -13.38
N TYR A 12 -10.62 8.93 -13.81
CA TYR A 12 -9.68 9.55 -12.88
C TYR A 12 -10.22 10.90 -12.40
N CYS A 13 -10.22 11.08 -11.08
CA CYS A 13 -10.38 12.36 -10.43
C CYS A 13 -9.44 12.39 -9.21
N PRO A 14 -8.57 13.41 -9.09
CA PRO A 14 -7.74 13.55 -7.91
C PRO A 14 -8.60 13.75 -6.65
N ALA A 15 -8.02 13.47 -5.48
CA ALA A 15 -8.67 13.69 -4.20
C ALA A 15 -9.04 15.17 -4.00
N GLY A 16 -10.28 15.43 -3.56
CA GLY A 16 -10.69 16.73 -3.09
C GLY A 16 -10.12 17.07 -1.70
N PRO A 17 -10.25 18.32 -1.23
CA PRO A 17 -9.73 18.74 0.07
C PRO A 17 -10.28 17.95 1.28
N ASP A 18 -11.52 17.46 1.17
CA ASP A 18 -12.19 16.71 2.25
C ASP A 18 -12.07 15.19 2.11
N ASP A 19 -11.47 14.72 1.02
CA ASP A 19 -11.26 13.30 0.77
C ASP A 19 -10.06 12.81 1.58
N ILE A 20 -10.18 11.65 2.21
CA ILE A 20 -9.06 11.04 2.93
C ILE A 20 -8.36 10.01 2.06
N ARG A 21 -7.05 9.89 2.24
CA ARG A 21 -6.21 8.95 1.50
C ARG A 21 -5.44 8.06 2.46
N SER A 22 -4.57 7.21 1.94
CA SER A 22 -3.71 6.29 2.68
C SER A 22 -2.23 6.66 2.43
N PRO A 23 -1.24 6.07 3.12
CA PRO A 23 0.15 6.24 2.73
C PRO A 23 0.51 5.46 1.45
N CYS A 24 -0.40 4.61 0.96
CA CYS A 24 -0.19 3.77 -0.21
C CYS A 24 -0.66 4.48 -1.51
N PRO A 25 0.26 4.86 -2.41
CA PRO A 25 -0.10 5.55 -3.65
C PRO A 25 -1.01 4.71 -4.57
N ILE A 26 -0.91 3.38 -4.49
CA ILE A 26 -1.72 2.46 -5.30
C ILE A 26 -3.17 2.44 -4.82
N LEU A 27 -3.41 2.37 -3.51
CA LEU A 27 -4.77 2.46 -2.95
C LEU A 27 -5.39 3.85 -3.19
N ASN A 28 -4.57 4.90 -3.11
CA ASN A 28 -5.00 6.26 -3.43
C ASN A 28 -5.38 6.38 -4.90
N SER A 29 -4.64 5.74 -5.80
CA SER A 29 -4.99 5.61 -7.22
C SER A 29 -6.33 4.90 -7.41
N LEU A 30 -6.56 3.79 -6.71
CA LEU A 30 -7.82 3.06 -6.78
C LEU A 30 -9.01 3.90 -6.29
N ALA A 31 -8.84 4.72 -5.24
CA ALA A 31 -9.86 5.67 -4.79
C ALA A 31 -10.08 6.82 -5.79
N ASN A 32 -9.02 7.39 -6.34
CA ASN A 32 -9.07 8.43 -7.38
C ASN A 32 -9.74 7.95 -8.68
N HIS A 33 -9.84 6.63 -8.89
CA HIS A 33 -10.58 6.03 -9.99
C HIS A 33 -11.96 5.45 -9.60
N GLY A 34 -12.38 5.58 -8.33
CA GLY A 34 -13.66 5.04 -7.85
C GLY A 34 -13.72 3.51 -7.77
N TYR A 35 -12.58 2.81 -7.77
CA TYR A 35 -12.51 1.38 -7.46
C TYR A 35 -12.59 1.12 -5.95
N LEU A 36 -12.13 2.08 -5.15
CA LEU A 36 -12.46 2.25 -3.73
C LEU A 36 -13.35 3.50 -3.60
N PRO A 37 -14.05 3.70 -2.46
CA PRO A 37 -14.79 4.94 -2.21
C PRO A 37 -13.91 6.17 -2.46
N ARG A 38 -14.38 7.11 -3.29
CA ARG A 38 -13.61 8.29 -3.71
C ARG A 38 -13.28 9.22 -2.55
N ASP A 39 -14.15 9.27 -1.55
CA ASP A 39 -13.94 10.01 -0.30
C ASP A 39 -12.97 9.31 0.66
N GLY A 40 -12.55 8.07 0.35
CA GLY A 40 -11.68 7.23 1.15
C GLY A 40 -12.31 6.69 2.43
N ARG A 41 -13.63 6.80 2.62
CA ARG A 41 -14.32 6.39 3.84
C ARG A 41 -15.16 5.14 3.62
N ASN A 42 -15.40 4.40 4.71
CA ASN A 42 -16.31 3.25 4.75
C ASN A 42 -16.06 2.17 3.66
N ALA A 43 -14.81 2.00 3.23
CA ALA A 43 -14.45 0.96 2.28
C ALA A 43 -14.63 -0.42 2.93
N ARG A 44 -15.23 -1.37 2.21
CA ARG A 44 -15.44 -2.75 2.68
C ARG A 44 -14.33 -3.66 2.19
N VAL A 45 -14.16 -4.80 2.87
CA VAL A 45 -13.20 -5.83 2.46
C VAL A 45 -13.43 -6.32 1.02
N SER A 46 -14.69 -6.33 0.57
CA SER A 46 -15.06 -6.64 -0.82
C SER A 46 -14.54 -5.61 -1.81
N ASP A 47 -14.55 -4.32 -1.45
CA ASP A 47 -14.06 -3.25 -2.32
C ASP A 47 -12.55 -3.38 -2.50
N PHE A 48 -11.81 -3.63 -1.42
CA PHE A 48 -10.39 -3.94 -1.48
C PHE A 48 -10.10 -5.19 -2.31
N THR A 49 -10.84 -6.28 -2.10
CA THR A 49 -10.60 -7.54 -2.82
C THR A 49 -10.82 -7.36 -4.33
N LEU A 50 -11.88 -6.64 -4.73
CA LEU A 50 -12.15 -6.32 -6.12
C LEU A 50 -11.09 -5.37 -6.72
N ALA A 51 -10.66 -4.38 -5.95
CA ALA A 51 -9.61 -3.45 -6.35
C ALA A 51 -8.26 -4.15 -6.52
N MET A 52 -7.89 -5.08 -5.63
CA MET A 52 -6.69 -5.92 -5.76
C MET A 52 -6.76 -6.79 -7.03
N ASN A 53 -7.91 -7.40 -7.32
CA ASN A 53 -8.08 -8.17 -8.56
C ASN A 53 -7.97 -7.30 -9.82
N ARG A 54 -8.41 -6.04 -9.75
CA ARG A 54 -8.25 -5.05 -10.84
C ARG A 54 -6.78 -4.78 -11.16
N LEU A 55 -5.92 -4.79 -10.13
CA LEU A 55 -4.46 -4.69 -10.29
C LEU A 55 -3.82 -5.98 -10.86
N GLY A 56 -4.60 -7.05 -11.05
CA GLY A 56 -4.09 -8.33 -11.53
C GLY A 56 -3.57 -9.26 -10.43
N LEU A 57 -3.96 -9.04 -9.17
CA LEU A 57 -3.63 -9.98 -8.09
C LEU A 57 -4.57 -11.19 -8.12
N SER A 58 -4.04 -12.34 -7.71
CA SER A 58 -4.86 -13.56 -7.55
C SER A 58 -5.88 -13.37 -6.43
N HIS A 59 -6.99 -14.12 -6.48
CA HIS A 59 -8.00 -14.07 -5.42
C HIS A 59 -7.42 -14.36 -4.04
N ALA A 60 -6.49 -15.32 -3.94
CA ALA A 60 -5.83 -15.67 -2.69
C ALA A 60 -4.98 -14.52 -2.13
N LEU A 61 -4.13 -13.91 -2.98
CA LEU A 61 -3.28 -12.79 -2.55
C LEU A 61 -4.12 -11.55 -2.21
N GLY A 62 -5.10 -11.22 -3.06
CA GLY A 62 -6.03 -10.10 -2.83
C GLY A 62 -6.83 -10.27 -1.54
N ALA A 63 -7.34 -11.48 -1.27
CA ALA A 63 -8.04 -11.78 -0.02
C ALA A 63 -7.11 -11.70 1.19
N ALA A 64 -5.87 -12.19 1.10
CA ALA A 64 -4.92 -12.11 2.20
C ALA A 64 -4.60 -10.65 2.57
N LEU A 65 -4.26 -9.81 1.59
CA LEU A 65 -3.99 -8.39 1.81
C LEU A 65 -5.23 -7.65 2.35
N SER A 66 -6.40 -7.92 1.78
CA SER A 66 -7.65 -7.24 2.18
C SER A 66 -8.14 -7.68 3.57
N ASN A 67 -8.08 -8.95 3.93
CA ASN A 67 -8.55 -9.41 5.24
C ASN A 67 -7.57 -9.05 6.37
N ALA A 68 -6.27 -8.97 6.07
CA ALA A 68 -5.25 -8.59 7.05
C ALA A 68 -5.54 -7.22 7.68
N ILE A 69 -5.88 -6.21 6.86
CA ILE A 69 -6.12 -4.84 7.35
C ILE A 69 -7.44 -4.69 8.12
N PHE A 70 -8.40 -5.61 7.94
CA PHE A 70 -9.72 -5.58 8.58
C PHE A 70 -9.77 -6.16 9.99
N ILE A 71 -8.65 -6.73 10.46
CA ILE A 71 -8.54 -7.19 11.84
C ILE A 71 -8.62 -6.00 12.79
N GLU A 72 -9.40 -6.16 13.87
CA GLU A 72 -9.63 -5.09 14.85
C GLU A 72 -8.38 -4.81 15.68
N ARG A 73 -8.04 -3.52 15.79
CA ARG A 73 -6.97 -3.01 16.65
C ARG A 73 -7.53 -1.97 17.61
N GLU A 74 -7.18 -2.10 18.89
CA GLU A 74 -7.53 -1.11 19.91
C GLU A 74 -6.73 0.19 19.74
N ALA A 75 -7.22 1.28 20.34
CA ALA A 75 -6.54 2.58 20.26
C ALA A 75 -5.13 2.56 20.86
N ASP A 76 -4.84 1.67 21.83
CA ASP A 76 -3.51 1.49 22.41
C ASP A 76 -2.57 0.62 21.55
N GLY A 77 -3.01 0.28 20.34
CA GLY A 77 -2.26 -0.54 19.39
C GLY A 77 -2.30 -2.03 19.68
N LYS A 78 -2.96 -2.50 20.75
CA LYS A 78 -3.03 -3.93 21.07
C LYS A 78 -4.19 -4.62 20.36
N PRO A 79 -4.11 -5.94 20.15
CA PRO A 79 -5.27 -6.72 19.74
C PRO A 79 -6.40 -6.56 20.76
N LYS A 80 -7.64 -6.41 20.28
CA LYS A 80 -8.83 -6.36 21.14
C LYS A 80 -8.86 -7.53 22.12
N GLN A 81 -8.90 -7.20 23.41
CA GLN A 81 -9.02 -8.20 24.46
C GLN A 81 -10.38 -8.89 24.35
N ARG A 82 -10.36 -10.22 24.41
CA ARG A 82 -11.54 -11.08 24.29
C ARG A 82 -11.47 -12.15 25.37
N SER A 83 -12.61 -12.50 25.95
CA SER A 83 -12.72 -13.65 26.83
C SER A 83 -12.36 -14.94 26.08
N PHE A 84 -12.04 -16.02 26.80
CA PHE A 84 -11.59 -17.29 26.19
C PHE A 84 -12.56 -17.81 25.10
N PHE A 85 -13.85 -17.92 25.41
CA PHE A 85 -14.87 -18.37 24.45
C PHE A 85 -15.06 -17.39 23.28
N ALA A 86 -15.07 -16.09 23.55
CA ALA A 86 -15.15 -15.08 22.49
C ALA A 86 -13.93 -15.10 21.57
N LYS A 87 -12.75 -15.46 22.09
CA LYS A 87 -11.51 -15.61 21.34
C LYS A 87 -11.55 -16.84 20.41
N ILE A 88 -12.08 -17.97 20.88
CA ILE A 88 -12.30 -19.16 20.04
C ILE A 88 -13.26 -18.83 18.90
N TRP A 89 -14.44 -18.28 19.21
CA TRP A 89 -15.42 -17.88 18.19
C TRP A 89 -14.86 -16.86 17.20
N TYR A 90 -14.05 -15.91 17.68
CA TYR A 90 -13.39 -14.93 16.83
C TYR A 90 -12.46 -15.59 15.80
N TYR A 91 -11.61 -16.54 16.19
CA TYR A 91 -10.74 -17.23 15.24
C TYR A 91 -11.49 -18.13 14.27
N ILE A 92 -12.58 -18.77 14.70
CA ILE A 92 -13.46 -19.53 13.79
C ILE A 92 -14.04 -18.60 12.72
N ARG A 93 -14.53 -17.43 13.11
CA ARG A 93 -15.15 -16.47 12.18
C ARG A 93 -14.12 -15.67 11.37
N ASN A 94 -12.91 -15.51 11.89
CA ASN A 94 -11.81 -14.76 11.28
C ASN A 94 -10.51 -15.59 11.33
N PRO A 95 -10.39 -16.65 10.51
CA PRO A 95 -9.20 -17.48 10.47
C PRO A 95 -7.96 -16.70 10.04
N TRP A 96 -8.13 -15.60 9.29
CA TRP A 96 -7.05 -14.69 8.92
C TRP A 96 -6.33 -14.09 10.12
N ALA A 97 -7.01 -13.93 11.27
CA ALA A 97 -6.41 -13.37 12.47
C ALA A 97 -5.33 -14.27 13.10
N LEU A 98 -5.29 -15.55 12.76
CA LEU A 98 -4.21 -16.45 13.20
C LEU A 98 -2.86 -16.08 12.57
N ALA A 99 -2.87 -15.61 11.33
CA ALA A 99 -1.65 -15.27 10.58
C ALA A 99 -1.39 -13.75 10.46
N PHE A 100 -2.44 -12.93 10.52
CA PHE A 100 -2.38 -11.52 10.11
C PHE A 100 -2.75 -10.52 11.20
N SER A 101 -2.91 -10.94 12.47
CA SER A 101 -3.32 -10.05 13.58
C SER A 101 -2.46 -8.79 13.73
N ARG A 102 -1.15 -8.89 13.45
CA ARG A 102 -0.22 -7.75 13.49
C ARG A 102 -0.49 -6.66 12.46
N PHE A 103 -1.31 -6.91 11.43
CA PHE A 103 -1.59 -5.98 10.34
C PHE A 103 -2.96 -5.30 10.44
N GLY A 104 -3.78 -5.68 11.42
CA GLY A 104 -5.11 -5.10 11.60
C GLY A 104 -5.03 -3.60 11.90
N VAL A 105 -5.87 -2.80 11.23
CA VAL A 105 -5.98 -1.35 11.45
C VAL A 105 -7.42 -0.89 11.65
N ARG A 106 -8.40 -1.79 11.52
CA ARG A 106 -9.82 -1.45 11.68
C ARG A 106 -10.13 -1.13 13.15
N LYS A 107 -10.86 -0.05 13.40
CA LYS A 107 -11.30 0.30 14.74
C LYS A 107 -12.33 -0.72 15.24
N PRO A 108 -12.38 -1.03 16.55
CA PRO A 108 -13.34 -2.00 17.07
C PRO A 108 -14.78 -1.57 16.78
N GLY A 109 -15.60 -2.47 16.23
CA GLY A 109 -17.01 -2.17 15.92
C GLY A 109 -17.22 -1.13 14.81
N GLN A 110 -16.18 -0.78 14.04
CA GLN A 110 -16.32 0.14 12.92
C GLN A 110 -17.11 -0.51 11.77
N GLU A 111 -18.27 0.07 11.48
CA GLU A 111 -19.25 -0.43 10.52
C GLU A 111 -19.83 0.73 9.68
N ASP A 112 -20.29 0.40 8.48
CA ASP A 112 -21.03 1.34 7.62
C ASP A 112 -22.49 1.50 8.08
N SER A 113 -23.26 2.35 7.38
CA SER A 113 -24.67 2.61 7.70
C SER A 113 -25.59 1.38 7.63
N ALA A 114 -25.12 0.26 7.07
CA ALA A 114 -25.85 -1.01 7.02
C ALA A 114 -25.28 -2.06 8.00
N GLY A 115 -24.44 -1.66 8.96
CA GLY A 115 -23.84 -2.57 9.94
C GLY A 115 -22.78 -3.50 9.36
N ARG A 116 -22.21 -3.19 8.18
CA ARG A 116 -21.15 -4.01 7.58
C ARG A 116 -19.79 -3.48 8.00
N PRO A 117 -18.83 -4.34 8.38
CA PRO A 117 -17.48 -3.91 8.72
C PRO A 117 -16.84 -3.08 7.60
N CYS A 118 -16.30 -1.91 7.96
CA CYS A 118 -15.69 -0.98 7.03
C CYS A 118 -14.38 -0.40 7.58
N LEU A 119 -13.60 0.23 6.70
CA LEU A 119 -12.33 0.88 7.00
C LEU A 119 -12.23 2.21 6.23
N ASN A 120 -11.63 3.21 6.86
CA ASN A 120 -11.21 4.46 6.22
C ASN A 120 -9.73 4.35 5.80
N LEU A 121 -9.38 4.94 4.66
CA LEU A 121 -8.04 4.79 4.08
C LEU A 121 -6.92 5.37 4.96
N ASP A 122 -7.20 6.40 5.73
CA ASP A 122 -6.25 7.07 6.64
C ASP A 122 -5.79 6.18 7.79
N GLN A 123 -6.59 5.17 8.16
CA GLN A 123 -6.22 4.18 9.18
C GLN A 123 -4.98 3.36 8.80
N LEU A 124 -4.67 3.26 7.50
CA LEU A 124 -3.47 2.59 7.02
C LEU A 124 -2.17 3.35 7.36
N SER A 125 -2.26 4.60 7.79
CA SER A 125 -1.12 5.39 8.31
C SER A 125 -0.76 5.08 9.76
N THR A 126 -1.43 4.11 10.40
CA THR A 126 -1.10 3.71 11.77
C THR A 126 0.37 3.24 11.84
N PRO A 127 1.24 3.96 12.57
CA PRO A 127 2.68 3.67 12.56
C PRO A 127 3.00 2.29 13.13
N GLY A 128 3.95 1.59 12.51
CA GLY A 128 4.45 0.31 13.00
C GLY A 128 3.49 -0.87 12.80
N VAL A 129 2.40 -0.69 12.05
CA VAL A 129 1.46 -1.75 11.66
C VAL A 129 1.74 -2.23 10.24
N ILE A 130 1.47 -1.34 9.28
CA ILE A 130 1.80 -1.53 7.85
C ILE A 130 2.67 -0.36 7.42
N GLU A 131 2.26 0.87 7.77
CA GLU A 131 3.10 2.05 7.64
C GLU A 131 4.42 1.88 8.41
N HIS A 132 5.51 2.27 7.77
CA HIS A 132 6.85 2.11 8.30
C HIS A 132 7.80 3.19 7.76
N ASP A 133 8.83 3.48 8.57
CA ASP A 133 9.96 4.32 8.18
C ASP A 133 10.68 3.78 6.92
N ILE A 134 11.42 4.66 6.25
CA ILE A 134 12.12 4.38 4.98
C ILE A 134 11.11 4.03 3.87
N SER A 135 9.92 4.62 3.93
CA SER A 135 8.94 4.59 2.85
C SER A 135 9.51 5.22 1.57
N LEU A 136 9.08 4.81 0.38
CA LEU A 136 9.65 5.34 -0.88
C LEU A 136 9.45 6.85 -1.05
N THR A 137 8.26 7.35 -0.72
CA THR A 137 7.83 8.72 -1.08
C THR A 137 7.16 9.47 0.08
N ARG A 138 7.22 8.92 1.30
CA ARG A 138 6.66 9.53 2.53
C ARG A 138 7.79 9.80 3.52
N ARG A 139 7.59 10.75 4.43
CA ARG A 139 8.51 10.93 5.57
C ARG A 139 8.32 9.82 6.59
N ASP A 140 9.33 9.64 7.43
CA ASP A 140 9.24 8.76 8.59
C ASP A 140 8.31 9.36 9.65
N TYR A 141 7.74 8.53 10.51
CA TYR A 141 6.76 8.99 11.51
C TYR A 141 7.30 10.11 12.40
N ALA A 142 8.55 10.01 12.85
CA ALA A 142 9.19 11.01 13.69
C ALA A 142 9.49 12.35 12.98
N GLN A 143 9.39 12.38 11.64
CA GLN A 143 9.59 13.56 10.81
C GLN A 143 8.27 14.30 10.51
N GLY A 144 7.14 13.83 11.06
CA GLY A 144 5.83 14.47 10.94
C GLY A 144 4.90 13.71 10.01
N ASP A 145 4.71 14.21 8.79
CA ASP A 145 3.72 13.67 7.85
C ASP A 145 4.21 12.37 7.16
N ASN A 146 3.86 11.22 7.77
CA ASN A 146 4.11 9.87 7.23
C ASN A 146 3.03 9.38 6.26
N HIS A 147 2.17 10.28 5.78
CA HIS A 147 0.99 9.95 5.02
C HIS A 147 1.05 10.51 3.60
N THR A 148 1.26 11.81 3.47
CA THR A 148 1.21 12.53 2.20
C THR A 148 2.49 12.28 1.40
N LYS A 149 2.33 12.05 0.08
CA LYS A 149 3.47 11.99 -0.84
C LYS A 149 4.32 13.27 -0.74
N GLN A 150 5.63 13.11 -0.75
CA GLN A 150 6.60 14.21 -0.65
C GLN A 150 7.21 14.46 -2.04
N PRO A 151 7.03 15.65 -2.64
CA PRO A 151 7.49 15.93 -4.00
C PRO A 151 8.98 15.64 -4.21
N ASP A 152 9.85 16.06 -3.29
CA ASP A 152 11.30 15.80 -3.34
C ASP A 152 11.65 14.31 -3.32
N LEU A 153 10.86 13.48 -2.62
CA LEU A 153 11.09 12.04 -2.59
C LEU A 153 10.58 11.35 -3.85
N VAL A 154 9.50 11.86 -4.44
CA VAL A 154 9.02 11.42 -5.75
C VAL A 154 10.06 11.75 -6.82
N ASP A 155 10.60 12.97 -6.81
CA ASP A 155 11.66 13.41 -7.73
C ASP A 155 12.92 12.56 -7.55
N ALA A 156 13.34 12.31 -6.31
CA ALA A 156 14.50 11.46 -6.01
C ALA A 156 14.30 9.99 -6.43
N LEU A 157 13.08 9.47 -6.34
CA LEU A 157 12.73 8.14 -6.83
C LEU A 157 12.86 8.09 -8.36
N LEU A 158 12.26 9.04 -9.09
CA LEU A 158 12.32 9.08 -10.55
C LEU A 158 13.76 9.29 -11.05
N ALA A 159 14.53 10.14 -10.39
CA ALA A 159 15.95 10.38 -10.68
C ALA A 159 16.85 9.16 -10.41
N SER A 160 16.35 8.10 -9.76
CA SER A 160 17.11 6.85 -9.61
C SER A 160 17.21 6.03 -10.90
N SER A 161 16.39 6.35 -11.92
CA SER A 161 16.48 5.76 -13.25
C SER A 161 17.81 6.12 -13.91
N SER A 162 18.59 5.11 -14.31
CA SER A 162 19.91 5.33 -14.93
C SER A 162 19.83 5.78 -16.39
N ASP A 163 18.72 5.49 -17.08
CA ASP A 163 18.48 5.85 -18.49
C ASP A 163 17.40 6.94 -18.66
N GLY A 164 16.82 7.40 -17.54
CA GLY A 164 15.70 8.35 -17.49
C GLY A 164 14.36 7.77 -17.98
N LYS A 165 14.32 6.51 -18.42
CA LYS A 165 13.14 5.89 -19.06
C LYS A 165 12.55 4.76 -18.25
N THR A 166 13.38 4.00 -17.56
CA THR A 166 12.96 2.84 -16.78
C THR A 166 13.65 2.79 -15.42
N LEU A 167 12.94 2.30 -14.41
CA LEU A 167 13.51 1.95 -13.11
C LEU A 167 13.66 0.43 -13.05
N THR A 168 14.90 -0.05 -12.93
CA THR A 168 15.19 -1.46 -12.70
C THR A 168 15.07 -1.83 -11.22
N ALA A 169 15.10 -3.13 -10.92
CA ALA A 169 15.22 -3.61 -9.55
C ALA A 169 16.45 -3.01 -8.83
N ASP A 170 17.61 -2.91 -9.50
CA ASP A 170 18.82 -2.29 -8.94
C ASP A 170 18.61 -0.79 -8.62
N ASN A 171 17.91 -0.05 -9.50
CA ASN A 171 17.61 1.36 -9.24
C ASN A 171 16.73 1.54 -7.98
N LEU A 172 15.66 0.74 -7.88
CA LEU A 172 14.74 0.79 -6.73
C LEU A 172 15.42 0.35 -5.43
N VAL A 173 16.23 -0.71 -5.47
CA VAL A 173 17.01 -1.19 -4.32
C VAL A 173 18.02 -0.14 -3.88
N GLY A 174 18.81 0.39 -4.81
CA GLY A 174 19.80 1.42 -4.52
C GLY A 174 19.16 2.70 -3.96
N PHE A 175 18.00 3.11 -4.48
CA PHE A 175 17.22 4.21 -3.92
C PHE A 175 16.82 3.93 -2.46
N ARG A 176 16.27 2.75 -2.16
CA ARG A 176 15.87 2.39 -0.78
C ARG A 176 17.07 2.31 0.17
N GLN A 177 18.22 1.80 -0.30
CA GLN A 177 19.45 1.75 0.50
C GLN A 177 19.97 3.15 0.82
N ARG A 178 20.04 4.05 -0.17
CA ARG A 178 20.38 5.47 0.06
C ARG A 178 19.44 6.12 1.06
N ARG A 179 18.12 5.93 0.90
CA ARG A 179 17.14 6.42 1.90
C ARG A 179 17.38 5.84 3.29
N THR A 180 17.79 4.58 3.40
CA THR A 180 18.12 3.96 4.69
C THR A 180 19.29 4.68 5.35
N GLU A 181 20.34 5.01 4.59
CA GLU A 181 21.51 5.73 5.09
C GLU A 181 21.16 7.16 5.49
N GLU A 182 20.39 7.86 4.67
CA GLU A 182 19.87 9.20 4.95
C GLU A 182 19.06 9.23 6.25
N GLN A 183 18.14 8.26 6.43
CA GLN A 183 17.31 8.20 7.64
C GLN A 183 18.11 7.79 8.88
N LYS A 184 19.11 6.92 8.76
CA LYS A 184 20.03 6.61 9.88
C LYS A 184 20.78 7.85 10.35
N ALA A 185 21.12 8.76 9.44
CA ALA A 185 21.79 10.01 9.77
C ALA A 185 20.84 11.09 10.31
N ALA A 186 19.65 11.23 9.71
CA ALA A 186 18.75 12.35 9.96
C ALA A 186 17.64 12.06 11.00
N ASN A 187 17.14 10.83 11.07
CA ASN A 187 16.03 10.46 11.96
C ASN A 187 16.56 9.79 13.24
N LYS A 188 16.71 10.58 14.31
CA LYS A 188 17.16 10.11 15.63
C LYS A 188 16.20 9.11 16.29
N GLN A 189 14.97 9.00 15.78
CA GLN A 189 13.94 8.09 16.27
C GLN A 189 13.63 6.99 15.25
N LEU A 190 14.52 6.78 14.26
CA LEU A 190 14.37 5.73 13.26
C LEU A 190 14.11 4.39 13.92
N ASN A 191 13.05 3.71 13.51
CA ASN A 191 12.81 2.35 13.94
C ASN A 191 13.99 1.46 13.46
N PRO A 192 14.75 0.84 14.37
CA PRO A 192 15.95 0.07 14.00
C PRO A 192 15.63 -1.13 13.10
N ALA A 193 14.39 -1.63 13.12
CA ALA A 193 13.94 -2.72 12.26
C ALA A 193 13.48 -2.27 10.86
N ALA A 194 13.33 -0.97 10.59
CA ALA A 194 12.78 -0.44 9.34
C ALA A 194 13.60 -0.86 8.10
N ALA A 195 14.92 -0.86 8.21
CA ALA A 195 15.81 -1.24 7.12
C ALA A 195 15.58 -2.71 6.69
N ALA A 196 15.38 -3.61 7.66
CA ALA A 196 15.13 -5.04 7.45
C ALA A 196 13.64 -5.37 7.24
N ASN A 197 12.74 -4.39 7.34
CA ASN A 197 11.30 -4.61 7.26
C ASN A 197 10.91 -5.21 5.88
N GLY A 198 10.30 -6.40 5.92
CA GLY A 198 9.90 -7.12 4.73
C GLY A 198 8.83 -6.42 3.89
N ILE A 199 8.02 -5.52 4.47
CA ILE A 199 7.00 -4.75 3.74
C ILE A 199 7.66 -3.85 2.70
N GLY A 200 8.62 -3.02 3.11
CA GLY A 200 9.32 -2.12 2.20
C GLY A 200 9.96 -2.83 1.02
N TRP A 201 10.61 -3.98 1.24
CA TRP A 201 11.15 -4.80 0.13
C TRP A 201 10.06 -5.43 -0.74
N GLY A 202 8.93 -5.80 -0.15
CA GLY A 202 7.75 -6.27 -0.86
C GLY A 202 7.11 -5.19 -1.75
N GLU A 203 7.12 -3.93 -1.34
CA GLU A 203 6.60 -2.81 -2.14
C GLU A 203 7.39 -2.61 -3.45
N LEU A 204 8.72 -2.73 -3.39
CA LEU A 204 9.57 -2.68 -4.60
C LEU A 204 9.21 -3.82 -5.56
N ALA A 205 9.09 -5.05 -5.03
CA ALA A 205 8.67 -6.20 -5.83
C ALA A 205 7.25 -6.00 -6.41
N PHE A 206 6.33 -5.43 -5.63
CA PHE A 206 4.97 -5.15 -6.05
C PHE A 206 4.94 -4.16 -7.22
N VAL A 207 5.72 -3.08 -7.15
CA VAL A 207 5.85 -2.10 -8.25
C VAL A 207 6.32 -2.80 -9.54
N LEU A 208 7.35 -3.64 -9.45
CA LEU A 208 7.91 -4.36 -10.59
C LEU A 208 6.94 -5.40 -11.16
N ASP A 209 6.28 -6.19 -10.32
CA ASP A 209 5.41 -7.29 -10.74
C ASP A 209 4.07 -6.82 -11.30
N VAL A 210 3.52 -5.73 -10.77
CA VAL A 210 2.18 -5.21 -11.13
C VAL A 210 2.26 -4.19 -12.25
N PHE A 211 3.22 -3.26 -12.21
CA PHE A 211 3.28 -2.14 -13.16
C PHE A 211 4.42 -2.25 -14.18
N GLY A 212 5.36 -3.17 -13.95
CA GLY A 212 6.48 -3.47 -14.82
C GLY A 212 6.39 -4.85 -15.49
N ASP A 213 7.55 -5.38 -15.85
CA ASP A 213 7.73 -6.72 -16.42
C ASP A 213 8.32 -7.73 -15.41
N GLY A 214 8.32 -7.39 -14.12
CA GLY A 214 8.98 -8.14 -13.04
C GLY A 214 10.49 -7.88 -12.90
N LYS A 215 11.11 -7.09 -13.79
CA LYS A 215 12.53 -6.69 -13.73
C LYS A 215 12.70 -5.18 -13.73
N LYS A 216 11.87 -4.47 -14.48
CA LYS A 216 11.86 -3.01 -14.58
C LYS A 216 10.44 -2.47 -14.78
N VAL A 217 10.27 -1.18 -14.54
CA VAL A 217 9.02 -0.43 -14.77
C VAL A 217 9.34 0.89 -15.47
N ASP A 218 8.47 1.33 -16.39
CA ASP A 218 8.65 2.60 -17.08
C ASP A 218 8.51 3.79 -16.12
N SER A 219 9.37 4.80 -16.25
CA SER A 219 9.39 5.99 -15.37
C SER A 219 8.07 6.72 -15.37
N ASP A 220 7.40 6.85 -16.52
CA ASP A 220 6.10 7.54 -16.63
C ASP A 220 5.00 6.80 -15.85
N ARG A 221 5.08 5.47 -15.75
CA ARG A 221 4.15 4.68 -14.91
C ARG A 221 4.42 4.91 -13.44
N VAL A 222 5.69 4.99 -13.04
CA VAL A 222 6.07 5.34 -11.66
C VAL A 222 5.61 6.75 -11.33
N GLN A 223 5.76 7.71 -12.23
CA GLN A 223 5.28 9.08 -12.05
C GLN A 223 3.75 9.12 -11.87
N ALA A 224 2.99 8.46 -12.73
CA ALA A 224 1.54 8.39 -12.60
C ALA A 224 1.09 7.83 -11.24
N ILE A 225 1.75 6.78 -10.74
CA ILE A 225 1.39 6.16 -9.46
C ILE A 225 1.81 7.03 -8.27
N PHE A 226 3.06 7.48 -8.24
CA PHE A 226 3.63 8.11 -7.04
C PHE A 226 3.43 9.62 -6.97
N SER A 227 3.37 10.30 -8.12
CA SER A 227 3.11 11.73 -8.21
C SER A 227 1.62 12.03 -8.35
N GLU A 228 0.95 11.41 -9.33
CA GLU A 228 -0.45 11.72 -9.63
C GLU A 228 -1.44 10.88 -8.81
N GLU A 229 -0.97 9.79 -8.20
CA GLU A 229 -1.82 8.76 -7.57
C GLU A 229 -2.95 8.38 -8.53
N ARG A 230 -2.54 7.95 -9.73
CA ARG A 230 -3.36 7.54 -10.85
C ARG A 230 -2.90 6.18 -11.37
N LEU A 231 -3.83 5.33 -11.80
CA LEU A 231 -3.46 4.10 -12.51
C LEU A 231 -2.88 4.45 -13.89
N PRO A 232 -1.75 3.84 -14.29
CA PRO A 232 -1.01 4.26 -15.49
C PRO A 232 -1.60 3.74 -16.82
N VAL A 233 -2.93 3.74 -16.95
CA VAL A 233 -3.65 3.24 -18.14
C VAL A 233 -3.33 4.09 -19.37
N LYS A 234 -3.12 5.40 -19.20
CA LYS A 234 -2.73 6.31 -20.30
C LYS A 234 -1.33 5.99 -20.82
N GLU A 235 -0.46 5.49 -19.95
CA GLU A 235 0.91 5.06 -20.22
C GLU A 235 0.97 3.60 -20.71
N GLY A 236 -0.17 3.06 -21.17
CA GLY A 236 -0.28 1.73 -21.76
C GLY A 236 -0.25 0.58 -20.74
N TRP A 237 -0.34 0.85 -19.44
CA TRP A 237 -0.44 -0.22 -18.46
C TRP A 237 -1.77 -0.96 -18.56
N THR A 238 -1.67 -2.28 -18.64
CA THR A 238 -2.77 -3.22 -18.46
C THR A 238 -2.34 -4.29 -17.47
N LYS A 239 -3.26 -4.81 -16.67
CA LYS A 239 -2.97 -5.99 -15.84
C LYS A 239 -2.47 -7.15 -16.72
N ARG A 240 -1.57 -7.96 -16.18
CA ARG A 240 -1.04 -9.17 -16.85
C ARG A 240 -2.19 -10.16 -17.13
N TRP A 241 -2.02 -10.99 -18.15
CA TRP A 241 -3.02 -12.01 -18.51
C TRP A 241 -3.13 -13.13 -17.47
N TRP A 242 -2.08 -13.35 -16.69
CA TRP A 242 -2.09 -14.16 -15.48
C TRP A 242 -2.03 -13.28 -14.23
N THR A 243 -2.46 -13.84 -13.11
CA THR A 243 -2.49 -13.08 -11.85
C THR A 243 -1.20 -13.21 -11.05
N VAL A 244 -0.75 -12.13 -10.43
CA VAL A 244 0.33 -12.16 -9.43
C VAL A 244 -0.15 -12.92 -8.20
N GLY A 245 0.49 -14.04 -7.90
CA GLY A 245 0.16 -14.91 -6.78
C GLY A 245 1.01 -14.65 -5.54
N VAL A 246 0.64 -15.29 -4.42
CA VAL A 246 1.40 -15.22 -3.15
C VAL A 246 2.84 -15.71 -3.34
N VAL A 247 3.03 -16.84 -4.01
CA VAL A 247 4.36 -17.43 -4.26
C VAL A 247 5.21 -16.53 -5.15
N GLU A 248 4.62 -15.95 -6.20
CA GLU A 248 5.31 -15.03 -7.11
C GLU A 248 5.81 -13.81 -6.34
N LEU A 249 4.94 -13.13 -5.60
CA LEU A 249 5.31 -11.94 -4.83
C LEU A 249 6.38 -12.22 -3.77
N ILE A 250 6.29 -13.36 -3.06
CA ILE A 250 7.33 -13.79 -2.11
C ILE A 250 8.66 -14.01 -2.83
N THR A 251 8.63 -14.62 -4.01
CA THR A 251 9.83 -14.89 -4.81
C THR A 251 10.45 -13.61 -5.33
N SER A 252 9.66 -12.68 -5.87
CA SER A 252 10.12 -11.36 -6.31
C SER A 252 10.69 -10.55 -5.15
N SER A 253 10.04 -10.56 -3.98
CA SER A 253 10.57 -9.90 -2.77
C SER A 253 11.92 -10.48 -2.34
N LYS A 254 12.09 -11.82 -2.38
CA LYS A 254 13.40 -12.46 -2.12
C LYS A 254 14.47 -12.05 -3.14
N LYS A 255 14.12 -11.90 -4.42
CA LYS A 255 15.06 -11.43 -5.45
C LYS A 255 15.52 -9.99 -5.20
N VAL A 256 14.59 -9.08 -4.90
CA VAL A 256 14.90 -7.69 -4.55
C VAL A 256 15.81 -7.63 -3.31
N LYS A 257 15.52 -8.44 -2.28
CA LYS A 257 16.36 -8.58 -1.08
C LYS A 257 17.77 -9.11 -1.39
N ALA A 258 17.87 -10.09 -2.28
CA ALA A 258 19.15 -10.65 -2.71
C ALA A 258 20.01 -9.61 -3.43
N ILE A 259 19.43 -8.78 -4.32
CA ILE A 259 20.11 -7.64 -4.95
C ILE A 259 20.65 -6.68 -3.88
N ALA A 260 19.86 -6.43 -2.83
CA ALA A 260 20.24 -5.56 -1.74
C ALA A 260 21.27 -6.16 -0.76
N GLY A 261 21.67 -7.43 -0.93
CA GLY A 261 22.59 -8.11 -0.02
C GLY A 261 22.02 -8.37 1.39
N VAL A 262 20.69 -8.35 1.55
CA VAL A 262 19.99 -8.59 2.82
C VAL A 262 19.14 -9.86 2.68
N ALA A 263 19.76 -11.01 2.95
CA ALA A 263 19.08 -12.31 2.96
C ALA A 263 18.26 -12.53 4.24
#